data_AF-A0AAE6G7J1-F1
#
_entry.id   AF-A0AAE6G7J1-F1
#
_cell.length_a   1.000
_cell.length_b   1.000
_cell.length_c   1.000
_cell.angle_alpha   90.00
_cell.angle_beta   90.00
_cell.angle_gamma   90.00
#
_symmetry.space_group_name_H-M   'P 1'
#
loop_
_entity.id
_entity.type
_entity.pdbx_description
1 polymer ?
#
loop_
_entity_poly.entity_id
_entity_poly.type
_entity_poly.pdbx_seq_one_letter_code
_entity_poly.pdbx_strand_id
1 'polypeptide(L)'
;MTPLPDARLALRGSQPVFLPMGETSLRIRLPDAVGFLSMKVRAKLEQRPTETKDCFDIFAYVKLVGLDDVRASLKQAGEEGQALRAKLQRLFWSTDAAGVLDIIAYAEGLEEVDRALLAQAAVDLFADL
;
A
#
# COMPACT_ATOMS: atom_id res chain seq x y z
N MET A 1 -11.22 -16.75 -11.91
CA MET A 1 -10.00 -15.94 -12.16
C MET A 1 -10.06 -14.72 -11.25
N THR A 2 -9.01 -14.47 -10.46
CA THR A 2 -8.90 -13.26 -9.63
C THR A 2 -8.61 -12.07 -10.55
N PRO A 3 -9.40 -10.98 -10.51
CA PRO A 3 -9.17 -9.82 -11.38
C PRO A 3 -7.83 -9.16 -11.05
N LEU A 4 -7.09 -8.78 -12.10
CA LEU A 4 -5.84 -8.04 -11.94
C LEU A 4 -6.14 -6.57 -11.60
N PRO A 5 -5.31 -5.94 -10.75
CA PRO A 5 -5.39 -4.51 -10.48
C PRO A 5 -5.25 -3.67 -11.75
N ASP A 6 -5.91 -2.51 -11.79
CA ASP A 6 -5.81 -1.58 -12.94
C ASP A 6 -4.42 -0.93 -13.00
N ALA A 7 -3.49 -1.57 -13.71
CA ALA A 7 -2.11 -1.13 -13.85
C ALA A 7 -1.97 0.29 -14.43
N ARG A 8 -3.00 0.80 -15.13
CA ARG A 8 -2.98 2.18 -15.66
C ARG A 8 -2.95 3.22 -14.55
N LEU A 9 -3.49 2.92 -13.36
CA LEU A 9 -3.42 3.84 -12.22
C LEU A 9 -1.99 3.97 -11.70
N ALA A 10 -1.30 2.84 -11.56
CA ALA A 10 0.10 2.82 -11.12
C ALA A 10 1.02 3.55 -12.12
N LEU A 11 0.73 3.47 -13.42
CA LEU A 11 1.59 4.03 -14.45
C LEU A 11 1.47 5.55 -14.65
N ARG A 12 0.42 6.22 -14.14
CA ARG A 12 0.22 7.69 -14.31
C ARG A 12 1.34 8.53 -13.72
N GLY A 13 1.88 8.14 -12.56
CA GLY A 13 2.99 8.80 -11.87
C GLY A 13 4.34 8.10 -12.03
N SER A 14 4.45 7.16 -12.99
CA SER A 14 5.62 6.28 -13.06
C SER A 14 6.90 7.00 -13.49
N GLN A 15 7.97 6.77 -12.73
CA GLN A 15 9.30 7.31 -13.00
C GLN A 15 10.20 6.23 -13.62
N PRO A 16 11.06 6.59 -14.59
CA PRO A 16 12.05 5.66 -15.12
C PRO A 16 13.14 5.40 -14.08
N VAL A 17 13.43 4.13 -13.83
CA VAL A 17 14.56 3.67 -13.03
C VAL A 17 15.47 2.83 -13.91
N PHE A 18 16.78 3.03 -13.75
CA PHE A 18 17.81 2.34 -14.50
C PHE A 18 18.49 1.33 -13.58
N LEU A 19 18.30 0.04 -13.90
CA LEU A 19 18.93 -1.06 -13.17
C LEU A 19 20.15 -1.54 -13.94
N PRO A 20 21.35 -1.55 -13.34
CA PRO A 20 22.52 -2.13 -13.97
C PRO A 20 22.36 -3.66 -14.08
N MET A 21 22.58 -4.20 -15.28
CA MET A 21 22.49 -5.62 -15.62
C MET A 21 23.74 -5.99 -16.44
N GLY A 22 24.86 -6.23 -15.73
CA GLY A 22 26.17 -6.43 -16.36
C GLY A 22 26.60 -5.17 -17.14
N GLU A 23 26.89 -5.33 -18.43
CA GLU A 23 27.27 -4.22 -19.33
C GLU A 23 26.08 -3.41 -19.85
N THR A 24 24.85 -3.84 -19.57
CA THR A 24 23.63 -3.17 -20.04
C THR A 24 22.89 -2.48 -18.89
N SER A 25 22.13 -1.43 -19.21
CA SER A 25 21.20 -0.84 -18.26
C SER A 25 19.76 -1.09 -18.70
N LEU A 26 19.00 -1.76 -17.85
CA LEU A 26 17.58 -1.95 -18.05
C LEU A 26 16.83 -0.71 -17.55
N ARG A 27 16.08 -0.07 -18.45
CA ARG A 27 15.17 1.02 -18.11
C ARG A 27 13.78 0.45 -17.83
N ILE A 28 13.36 0.48 -16.57
CA ILE A 28 12.00 0.13 -16.14
C ILE A 28 11.26 1.37 -15.68
N ARG A 29 9.92 1.37 -15.78
CA ARG A 29 9.09 2.41 -15.16
C ARG A 29 8.51 1.86 -13.87
N LEU A 30 8.82 2.51 -12.75
CA LEU A 30 8.25 2.17 -11.46
C LEU A 30 7.17 3.17 -11.08
N PRO A 31 6.02 2.72 -10.55
CA PRO A 31 5.02 3.63 -10.00
C PRO A 31 5.60 4.40 -8.81
N ASP A 32 5.16 5.64 -8.64
CA ASP A 32 5.35 6.37 -7.39
C ASP A 32 4.41 5.81 -6.29
N ALA A 33 4.56 6.33 -5.06
CA ALA A 33 3.76 5.88 -3.94
C ALA A 33 2.26 6.09 -4.17
N VAL A 34 1.88 7.20 -4.78
CA VAL A 34 0.48 7.53 -5.08
C VAL A 34 -0.10 6.53 -6.07
N GLY A 35 0.59 6.26 -7.18
CA GLY A 35 0.14 5.31 -8.19
C GLY A 35 0.01 3.89 -7.65
N PHE A 36 1.02 3.42 -6.91
CA PHE A 36 0.99 2.08 -6.32
C PHE A 36 -0.14 1.93 -5.29
N LEU A 37 -0.23 2.87 -4.34
CA LEU A 37 -1.24 2.82 -3.27
C LEU A 37 -2.65 3.01 -3.82
N SER A 38 -2.87 3.93 -4.78
CA SER A 38 -4.17 4.09 -5.46
C SER A 38 -4.61 2.80 -6.15
N MET A 39 -3.70 2.13 -6.85
CA MET A 39 -3.99 0.84 -7.49
C MET A 39 -4.40 -0.22 -6.45
N LYS A 40 -3.68 -0.33 -5.32
CA LYS A 40 -3.98 -1.33 -4.27
C LYS A 40 -5.27 -1.01 -3.51
N VAL A 41 -5.49 0.25 -3.15
CA VAL A 41 -6.73 0.70 -2.48
C VAL A 41 -7.93 0.43 -3.37
N ARG A 42 -7.84 0.72 -4.67
CA ARG A 42 -8.93 0.41 -5.61
C ARG A 42 -9.16 -1.10 -5.73
N ALA A 43 -8.09 -1.89 -5.83
CA ALA A 43 -8.21 -3.34 -5.87
C ALA A 43 -8.95 -3.86 -4.63
N LYS A 44 -8.56 -3.41 -3.43
CA LYS A 44 -9.25 -3.79 -2.18
C LYS A 44 -10.70 -3.32 -2.16
N LEU A 45 -11.00 -2.06 -2.48
CA LEU A 45 -12.34 -1.51 -2.28
C LEU A 45 -13.34 -1.90 -3.36
N GLU A 46 -12.90 -2.11 -4.60
CA GLU A 46 -13.80 -2.24 -5.76
C GLU A 46 -13.72 -3.61 -6.45
N GLN A 47 -12.54 -4.25 -6.47
CA GLN A 47 -12.29 -5.40 -7.36
C GLN A 47 -12.24 -6.72 -6.60
N ARG A 48 -11.64 -6.71 -5.40
CA ARG A 48 -11.37 -7.89 -4.59
C ARG A 48 -11.53 -7.60 -3.09
N PRO A 49 -12.72 -7.20 -2.63
CA PRO A 49 -12.98 -6.80 -1.24
C PRO A 49 -12.81 -7.93 -0.22
N THR A 50 -12.85 -9.19 -0.64
CA THR A 50 -12.66 -10.35 0.24
C THR A 50 -11.21 -10.83 0.28
N GLU A 51 -10.34 -10.31 -0.58
CA GLU A 51 -8.93 -10.70 -0.61
C GLU A 51 -8.13 -9.89 0.42
N THR A 52 -7.28 -10.56 1.18
CA THR A 52 -6.49 -9.96 2.27
C THR A 52 -5.16 -9.38 1.78
N LYS A 53 -4.67 -9.88 0.64
CA LYS A 53 -3.34 -9.56 0.11
C LYS A 53 -3.12 -8.07 -0.17
N ASP A 54 -4.14 -7.32 -0.61
CA ASP A 54 -3.98 -5.89 -0.91
C ASP A 54 -3.62 -5.06 0.31
N CYS A 55 -4.31 -5.30 1.43
CA CYS A 55 -4.05 -4.56 2.66
C CYS A 55 -2.67 -4.90 3.22
N PHE A 56 -2.24 -6.16 3.10
CA PHE A 56 -0.85 -6.54 3.40
C PHE A 56 0.15 -5.83 2.48
N ASP A 57 -0.07 -5.83 1.16
CA ASP A 57 0.82 -5.17 0.20
C ASP A 57 0.90 -3.64 0.47
N ILE A 58 -0.20 -3.00 0.87
CA ILE A 58 -0.25 -1.59 1.27
C ILE A 58 0.61 -1.34 2.51
N PHE A 59 0.42 -2.12 3.58
CA PHE A 59 1.21 -2.01 4.81
C PHE A 59 2.69 -2.26 4.57
N ALA A 60 3.03 -3.34 3.87
CA ALA A 60 4.40 -3.70 3.55
C ALA A 60 5.09 -2.62 2.70
N TYR A 61 4.37 -2.04 1.73
CA TYR A 61 4.91 -0.95 0.91
C TYR A 61 5.23 0.30 1.73
N VAL A 62 4.31 0.75 2.60
CA VAL A 62 4.55 1.94 3.43
C VAL A 62 5.68 1.70 4.43
N LYS A 63 5.79 0.50 5.00
CA LYS A 63 6.94 0.12 5.84
C LYS A 63 8.26 0.09 5.06
N LEU A 64 8.26 -0.39 3.83
CA LEU A 64 9.46 -0.52 2.99
C LEU A 64 9.95 0.83 2.47
N VAL A 65 9.05 1.66 1.97
CA VAL A 65 9.37 2.98 1.40
C VAL A 65 9.67 3.99 2.50
N GLY A 66 9.00 3.87 3.64
CA GLY A 66 9.12 4.83 4.74
C GLY A 66 8.01 5.88 4.72
N LEU A 67 7.56 6.25 5.93
CA LEU A 67 6.39 7.11 6.11
C LEU A 67 6.59 8.51 5.51
N ASP A 68 7.75 9.11 5.71
CA ASP A 68 8.03 10.48 5.26
C ASP A 68 7.98 10.61 3.74
N ASP A 69 8.52 9.64 3.01
CA ASP A 69 8.53 9.62 1.55
C ASP A 69 7.12 9.41 0.98
N VAL A 70 6.32 8.54 1.60
CA VAL A 70 4.91 8.35 1.23
C VAL A 70 4.12 9.64 1.50
N ARG A 71 4.30 10.27 2.67
CA ARG A 71 3.64 11.55 3.01
C ARG A 71 4.03 12.66 2.05
N ALA A 72 5.30 12.77 1.69
CA ALA A 72 5.78 13.74 0.72
C ALA A 72 5.11 13.52 -0.64
N SER A 73 5.04 12.27 -1.10
CA SER A 73 4.39 11.90 -2.36
C SER A 73 2.89 12.22 -2.37
N LEU A 74 2.17 11.87 -1.30
CA LEU A 74 0.75 12.20 -1.14
C LEU A 74 0.53 13.71 -1.14
N LYS A 75 1.39 14.47 -0.46
CA LYS A 75 1.30 15.94 -0.43
C LYS A 75 1.52 16.55 -1.83
N GLN A 76 2.50 16.04 -2.58
CA GLN A 76 2.78 16.50 -3.95
C GLN A 76 1.63 16.24 -4.91
N ALA A 77 0.87 15.16 -4.73
CA ALA A 77 -0.29 14.82 -5.54
C ALA A 77 -1.55 15.66 -5.26
N GLY A 78 -1.53 16.59 -4.30
CA GLY A 78 -2.64 17.50 -4.04
C GLY A 78 -3.92 16.78 -3.64
N GLU A 79 -5.04 17.07 -4.32
CA GLU A 79 -6.36 16.52 -4.01
C GLU A 79 -6.41 14.98 -4.13
N GLU A 80 -5.74 14.39 -5.12
CA GLU A 80 -5.68 12.94 -5.29
C GLU A 80 -5.00 12.28 -4.09
N GLY A 81 -3.88 12.86 -3.64
CA GLY A 81 -3.16 12.39 -2.45
C GLY A 81 -3.97 12.54 -1.17
N GLN A 82 -4.73 13.63 -1.00
CA GLN A 82 -5.62 13.80 0.15
C GLN A 82 -6.75 12.75 0.16
N ALA A 83 -7.39 12.52 -0.99
CA ALA A 83 -8.43 11.51 -1.12
C ALA A 83 -7.90 10.09 -0.86
N LEU A 84 -6.70 9.79 -1.34
CA LEU A 84 -6.02 8.52 -1.07
C LEU A 84 -5.67 8.36 0.41
N ARG A 85 -5.11 9.40 1.04
CA ARG A 85 -4.81 9.42 2.49
C ARG A 85 -6.05 9.10 3.33
N ALA A 86 -7.19 9.73 3.05
CA ALA A 86 -8.43 9.47 3.76
C ALA A 86 -8.91 8.01 3.62
N LYS A 87 -8.75 7.41 2.44
CA LYS A 87 -9.07 5.99 2.21
C LYS A 87 -8.14 5.07 3.00
N LEU A 88 -6.85 5.37 3.03
CA LEU A 88 -5.86 4.61 3.79
C LEU A 88 -6.15 4.69 5.30
N GLN A 89 -6.35 5.91 5.83
CA GLN A 89 -6.74 6.11 7.22
C GLN A 89 -8.01 5.31 7.55
N ARG A 90 -9.04 5.36 6.71
CA ARG A 90 -10.26 4.57 6.92
C ARG A 90 -10.03 3.05 6.91
N LEU A 91 -9.08 2.54 6.13
CA LEU A 91 -8.78 1.11 6.08
C LEU A 91 -8.06 0.62 7.34
N PHE A 92 -7.31 1.49 8.01
CA PHE A 92 -6.38 1.12 9.08
C PHE A 92 -6.58 1.92 10.40
N TRP A 93 -7.72 2.59 10.58
CA TRP A 93 -7.96 3.51 11.71
C TRP A 93 -8.01 2.85 13.09
N SER A 94 -8.22 1.54 13.17
CA SER A 94 -8.30 0.79 14.43
C SER A 94 -7.89 -0.67 14.21
N THR A 95 -7.63 -1.39 15.31
CA THR A 95 -7.25 -2.81 15.26
C THR A 95 -8.34 -3.70 14.67
N ASP A 96 -9.60 -3.24 14.70
CA ASP A 96 -10.76 -3.94 14.14
C ASP A 96 -11.11 -3.47 12.72
N ALA A 97 -10.34 -2.52 12.17
CA ALA A 97 -10.56 -2.02 10.83
C ALA A 97 -10.26 -3.12 9.80
N ALA A 98 -11.03 -3.13 8.70
CA ALA A 98 -10.93 -4.18 7.69
C ALA A 98 -9.50 -4.38 7.16
N GLY A 99 -8.73 -3.31 6.97
CA GLY A 99 -7.35 -3.42 6.51
C GLY A 99 -6.42 -4.05 7.54
N VAL A 100 -6.64 -3.82 8.84
CA VAL A 100 -5.85 -4.43 9.90
C VAL A 100 -6.18 -5.92 10.04
N LEU A 101 -7.46 -6.26 10.01
CA LEU A 101 -7.92 -7.65 10.04
C LEU A 101 -7.36 -8.45 8.85
N ASP A 102 -7.32 -7.85 7.67
CA ASP A 102 -6.72 -8.48 6.49
C ASP A 102 -5.22 -8.75 6.66
N ILE A 103 -4.45 -7.81 7.25
CA ILE A 103 -3.01 -8.00 7.51
C ILE A 103 -2.81 -9.21 8.43
N ILE A 104 -3.58 -9.28 9.52
CA ILE A 104 -3.52 -10.38 10.49
C ILE A 104 -3.92 -11.71 9.85
N ALA A 105 -4.94 -11.70 8.99
CA ALA A 105 -5.38 -12.89 8.28
C ALA A 105 -4.35 -13.35 7.23
N TYR A 106 -3.66 -12.43 6.57
CA TYR A 106 -2.61 -12.76 5.60
C TYR A 106 -1.32 -13.26 6.26
N ALA A 107 -0.98 -12.73 7.45
CA ALA A 107 0.17 -13.16 8.25
C ALA A 107 -0.14 -14.42 9.08
N GLU A 108 -0.38 -15.53 8.37
CA GLU A 108 -0.64 -16.83 9.00
C GLU A 108 0.52 -17.28 9.90
N GLY A 109 0.21 -18.01 10.98
CA GLY A 109 1.20 -18.61 11.87
C GLY A 109 1.72 -17.73 13.01
N LEU A 110 1.28 -16.47 13.13
CA LEU A 110 1.61 -15.63 14.27
C LEU A 110 0.85 -16.04 15.55
N GLU A 111 1.53 -15.98 16.69
CA GLU A 111 0.93 -16.11 18.02
C GLU A 111 0.06 -14.88 18.36
N GLU A 112 -0.82 -15.01 19.36
CA GLU A 112 -1.79 -13.96 19.72
C GLU A 112 -1.12 -12.62 20.07
N VAL A 113 0.01 -12.66 20.78
CA VAL A 113 0.78 -11.46 21.15
C VAL A 113 1.34 -10.77 19.91
N ASP A 114 1.93 -11.54 18.98
CA ASP A 114 2.49 -10.99 17.74
C ASP A 114 1.41 -10.43 16.83
N ARG A 115 0.22 -11.05 16.81
CA ARG A 115 -0.95 -10.52 16.09
C ARG A 115 -1.39 -9.17 16.65
N ALA A 116 -1.46 -9.04 17.97
CA ALA A 116 -1.84 -7.78 18.61
C ALA A 116 -0.80 -6.68 18.34
N LEU A 117 0.49 -7.01 18.40
CA LEU A 117 1.58 -6.08 18.06
C LEU A 117 1.53 -5.65 16.59
N LEU A 118 1.30 -6.59 15.66
CA LEU A 118 1.16 -6.29 14.24
C LEU A 118 -0.07 -5.42 13.97
N ALA A 119 -1.19 -5.70 14.64
CA ALA A 119 -2.41 -4.91 14.53
C ALA A 119 -2.16 -3.46 14.94
N GLN A 120 -1.54 -3.25 16.10
CA GLN A 120 -1.23 -1.91 16.60
C GLN A 120 -0.21 -1.20 15.70
N ALA A 121 0.83 -1.91 15.25
CA ALA A 121 1.83 -1.34 14.35
C ALA A 121 1.25 -0.89 13.01
N ALA A 122 0.20 -1.55 12.52
CA ALA A 122 -0.54 -1.10 11.34
C ALA A 122 -1.33 0.18 11.63
N VAL A 123 -2.06 0.23 12.75
CA VAL A 123 -2.81 1.44 13.16
C VAL A 123 -1.88 2.64 13.29
N ASP A 124 -0.78 2.49 14.03
CA ASP A 124 0.17 3.58 14.28
C ASP A 124 0.77 4.11 12.97
N LEU A 125 1.15 3.21 12.06
CA LEU A 125 1.72 3.58 10.76
C LEU A 125 0.79 4.45 9.93
N PHE A 126 -0.52 4.16 9.94
CA PHE A 126 -1.51 4.87 9.13
C PHE A 126 -2.16 6.05 9.87
N ALA A 127 -2.06 6.11 11.19
CA ALA A 127 -2.43 7.29 11.98
C ALA A 127 -1.49 8.48 11.68
N ASP A 128 -0.19 8.19 11.50
CA ASP A 128 0.83 9.20 11.25
C ASP A 128 0.98 9.60 9.76
N LEU A 129 0.25 8.93 8.86
CA LEU A 129 0.17 9.22 7.43
C LEU A 129 -0.66 10.48 7.19
#